data_AF-A0A0V7ZIH3-F1
#
_entry.id   AF-A0A0V7ZIH3-F1
#
_cell.length_a   1.000
_cell.length_b   1.000
_cell.length_c   1.000
_cell.angle_alpha   90.00
_cell.angle_beta   90.00
_cell.angle_gamma   90.00
#
_symmetry.space_group_name_H-M   'P 1'
#
loop_
_entity.id
_entity.type
_entity.pdbx_description
1 polymer ?
#
loop_
_entity_poly.entity_id
_entity_poly.type
_entity_poly.pdbx_seq_one_letter_code
_entity_poly.pdbx_strand_id
1 'polypeptide(L)'
;MKASAKFDFDDEKYNALPSRVIPWCQMINPRYGKDGIQHHGLAIKLDNAHSVDFQPDDNWQEVEHEFSSGVENVLITATPKLVLVRRGPLSVKDRETGVKLGTLKENYDAFLADKLRFKTFTRYLVFLVGENKKFLHKTPLQLTLSGAAGASFSKAYCEYQQGKPSTGFIAELEKAYAGYRQQPWIPKGPLFHAHGIFSPIIECEERGIATNTVLVASTVDYKHPTIATLTQYLIASDSEESAMISQAFEEYKDFAKTPPKAETQKVAMASVSSSYIYPDEDDFGYPPY
;
A
#
# COMPACT_ATOMS: atom_id res chain seq x y z
N MET A 1 15.28 30.64 -39.43
CA MET A 1 14.90 31.77 -38.56
C MET A 1 15.34 31.43 -37.14
N LYS A 2 16.11 32.29 -36.46
CA LYS A 2 16.42 32.09 -35.04
C LYS A 2 15.18 32.45 -34.22
N ALA A 3 14.72 31.55 -33.35
CA ALA A 3 13.64 31.83 -32.44
C ALA A 3 13.99 33.04 -31.57
N SER A 4 13.02 33.92 -31.32
CA SER A 4 13.18 35.11 -30.50
C SER A 4 13.42 34.72 -29.04
N ALA A 5 14.49 35.22 -28.42
CA ALA A 5 14.82 34.99 -27.01
C ALA A 5 13.71 35.40 -26.01
N LYS A 6 12.66 36.09 -26.47
CA LYS A 6 11.49 36.45 -25.66
C LYS A 6 10.48 35.30 -25.47
N PHE A 7 10.61 34.21 -26.21
CA PHE A 7 9.71 33.04 -26.14
C PHE A 7 10.48 31.75 -25.88
N ASP A 8 11.66 31.86 -25.27
CA ASP A 8 12.49 30.72 -24.91
C ASP A 8 12.04 30.18 -23.55
N PHE A 9 11.45 28.98 -23.57
CA PHE A 9 10.98 28.24 -22.38
C PHE A 9 11.88 27.03 -22.08
N ASP A 10 13.04 26.91 -22.73
CA ASP A 10 13.99 25.81 -22.52
C ASP A 10 14.86 26.01 -21.25
N ASP A 11 14.65 27.12 -20.51
CA ASP A 11 15.24 27.36 -19.20
C ASP A 11 14.74 26.31 -18.18
N GLU A 12 15.66 25.71 -17.43
CA GLU A 12 15.38 24.67 -16.43
C GLU A 12 14.29 25.04 -15.42
N LYS A 13 14.06 26.34 -15.15
CA LYS A 13 12.97 26.79 -14.28
C LYS A 13 11.56 26.55 -14.83
N TYR A 14 11.42 26.37 -16.15
CA TYR A 14 10.15 26.08 -16.82
C TYR A 14 10.00 24.59 -17.14
N ASN A 15 11.08 23.81 -17.03
CA ASN A 15 10.97 22.37 -17.10
C ASN A 15 10.08 21.87 -15.97
N ALA A 16 9.16 20.96 -16.31
CA ALA A 16 8.43 20.25 -15.27
C ALA A 16 9.44 19.59 -14.34
N LEU A 17 9.29 19.78 -13.03
CA LEU A 17 10.08 19.03 -12.07
C LEU A 17 9.98 17.55 -12.44
N PRO A 18 11.08 16.79 -12.43
CA PRO A 18 11.03 15.35 -12.65
C PRO A 18 9.94 14.78 -11.76
N SER A 19 9.07 13.93 -12.31
CA SER A 19 8.02 13.29 -11.52
C SER A 19 8.70 12.62 -10.33
N ARG A 20 8.54 13.17 -9.13
CA ARG A 20 9.19 12.62 -7.93
C ARG A 20 8.60 11.24 -7.71
N VAL A 21 9.37 10.20 -8.07
CA VAL A 21 9.00 8.82 -7.79
C VAL A 21 9.04 8.69 -6.27
N ILE A 22 7.87 8.41 -5.68
CA ILE A 22 7.77 8.18 -4.24
C ILE A 22 8.48 6.85 -3.96
N PRO A 23 9.50 6.81 -3.09
CA PRO A 23 10.14 5.55 -2.69
C PRO A 23 9.09 4.58 -2.15
N TRP A 24 9.25 3.28 -2.40
CA TRP A 24 8.19 2.31 -2.15
C TRP A 24 8.64 1.08 -1.39
N CYS A 25 7.68 0.49 -0.70
CA CYS A 25 7.76 -0.83 -0.08
C CYS A 25 6.67 -1.75 -0.67
N GLN A 26 6.83 -3.05 -0.48
CA GLN A 26 5.85 -4.03 -0.97
C GLN A 26 5.71 -5.19 0.00
N MET A 27 4.63 -5.95 -0.18
CA MET A 27 4.49 -7.25 0.48
C MET A 27 5.20 -8.31 -0.37
N ILE A 28 6.14 -9.04 0.22
CA ILE A 28 6.78 -10.20 -0.38
C ILE A 28 6.03 -11.45 0.07
N ASN A 29 5.63 -12.29 -0.88
CA ASN A 29 4.97 -13.56 -0.58
C ASN A 29 5.98 -14.64 -0.18
N PRO A 30 5.60 -15.58 0.69
CA PRO A 30 6.43 -16.72 1.03
C PRO A 30 6.59 -17.66 -0.17
N ARG A 31 7.78 -18.25 -0.30
CA ARG A 31 8.06 -19.32 -1.26
C ARG A 31 8.64 -20.53 -0.54
N TYR A 32 8.43 -21.71 -1.10
CA TYR A 32 9.11 -22.91 -0.64
C TYR A 32 10.58 -22.87 -1.07
N GLY A 33 11.49 -22.72 -0.11
CA GLY A 33 12.93 -22.85 -0.27
C GLY A 33 13.42 -24.25 0.13
N LYS A 34 14.75 -24.47 0.02
CA LYS A 34 15.39 -25.75 0.39
C LYS A 34 15.25 -26.08 1.88
N ASP A 35 15.21 -25.06 2.73
CA ASP A 35 15.18 -25.18 4.19
C ASP A 35 13.81 -24.84 4.80
N GLY A 36 12.75 -24.79 3.98
CA GLY A 36 11.39 -24.46 4.40
C GLY A 36 10.86 -23.19 3.76
N ILE A 37 9.90 -22.53 4.42
CA ILE A 37 9.27 -21.30 3.90
C ILE A 37 10.27 -20.14 4.02
N GLN A 38 10.52 -19.45 2.92
CA GLN A 38 11.36 -18.26 2.87
C GLN A 38 10.75 -17.08 3.64
N HIS A 39 11.57 -16.08 3.95
CA HIS A 39 11.12 -14.84 4.58
C HIS A 39 10.02 -14.17 3.76
N HIS A 40 9.00 -13.66 4.46
CA HIS A 40 7.83 -13.02 3.88
C HIS A 40 7.37 -11.87 4.77
N GLY A 41 6.55 -10.99 4.21
CA GLY A 41 6.06 -9.82 4.93
C GLY A 41 6.33 -8.51 4.19
N LEU A 42 6.25 -7.41 4.93
CA LEU A 42 6.51 -6.08 4.39
C LEU A 42 8.00 -5.91 4.18
N ALA A 43 8.39 -5.56 2.96
CA ALA A 43 9.78 -5.41 2.56
C ALA A 43 10.06 -4.07 1.88
N ILE A 44 11.27 -3.57 2.06
CA ILE A 44 11.81 -2.39 1.40
C ILE A 44 13.20 -2.73 0.83
N LYS A 45 13.42 -2.40 -0.44
CA LYS A 45 14.76 -2.48 -1.07
C LYS A 45 15.72 -1.50 -0.42
N LEU A 46 17.00 -1.87 -0.34
CA LEU A 46 18.01 -1.01 0.27
C LEU A 46 18.10 0.38 -0.38
N ASP A 47 17.97 0.49 -1.70
CA ASP A 47 17.98 1.80 -2.38
C ASP A 47 16.81 2.69 -1.96
N ASN A 48 15.60 2.12 -1.83
CA ASN A 48 14.44 2.84 -1.33
C ASN A 48 14.60 3.20 0.15
N ALA A 49 15.14 2.29 0.97
CA ALA A 49 15.42 2.52 2.38
C ALA A 49 16.41 3.69 2.57
N HIS A 50 17.53 3.68 1.84
CA HIS A 50 18.52 4.76 1.86
C HIS A 50 17.93 6.09 1.40
N SER A 51 17.07 6.09 0.36
CA SER A 51 16.48 7.32 -0.18
C SER A 51 15.57 8.07 0.81
N VAL A 52 15.07 7.40 1.85
CA VAL A 52 14.19 7.99 2.88
C VAL A 52 14.85 8.09 4.26
N ASP A 53 16.17 7.86 4.34
CA ASP A 53 16.94 7.74 5.58
C ASP A 53 16.36 6.68 6.54
N PHE A 54 15.90 5.54 6.02
CA PHE A 54 15.28 4.49 6.84
C PHE A 54 16.25 3.93 7.88
N GLN A 55 15.84 3.96 9.14
CA GLN A 55 16.56 3.41 10.29
C GLN A 55 15.78 2.19 10.81
N PRO A 56 16.09 0.97 10.35
CA PRO A 56 15.43 -0.23 10.85
C PRO A 56 15.69 -0.42 12.36
N ASP A 57 14.68 -0.85 13.10
CA ASP A 57 14.83 -1.37 14.46
C ASP A 57 14.99 -2.90 14.44
N ASP A 58 15.10 -3.51 15.62
CA ASP A 58 15.34 -4.96 15.78
C ASP A 58 14.25 -5.86 15.17
N ASN A 59 13.10 -5.31 14.78
CA ASN A 59 11.99 -6.02 14.15
C ASN A 59 12.19 -6.20 12.62
N TRP A 60 13.22 -5.58 12.05
CA TRP A 60 13.58 -5.70 10.63
C TRP A 60 14.81 -6.58 10.44
N GLN A 61 14.77 -7.40 9.40
CA GLN A 61 15.87 -8.29 9.03
C GLN A 61 16.32 -7.97 7.62
N GLU A 62 17.64 -7.88 7.39
CA GLU A 62 18.19 -7.85 6.05
C GLU A 62 18.28 -9.28 5.51
N VAL A 63 17.67 -9.53 4.37
CA VAL A 63 17.65 -10.84 3.71
C VAL A 63 17.92 -10.69 2.22
N GLU A 64 18.57 -11.69 1.66
CA GLU A 64 18.69 -11.85 0.22
C GLU A 64 17.35 -12.40 -0.34
N HIS A 65 16.82 -11.78 -1.38
CA HIS A 65 15.57 -12.19 -2.02
C HIS A 65 15.70 -12.24 -3.55
N GLU A 66 15.18 -13.31 -4.15
CA GLU A 66 15.19 -13.52 -5.60
C GLU A 66 13.90 -12.99 -6.25
N PHE A 67 14.01 -11.82 -6.88
CA PHE A 67 12.96 -11.24 -7.72
C PHE A 67 13.04 -11.75 -9.16
N SER A 68 11.98 -11.50 -9.93
CA SER A 68 11.98 -11.64 -11.39
C SER A 68 13.16 -10.92 -12.08
N SER A 69 13.59 -9.79 -11.50
CA SER A 69 14.71 -8.96 -11.98
C SER A 69 16.09 -9.44 -11.54
N GLY A 70 16.17 -10.43 -10.65
CA GLY A 70 17.41 -10.91 -10.06
C GLY A 70 17.40 -10.90 -8.53
N VAL A 71 18.53 -11.27 -7.96
CA VAL A 71 18.74 -11.38 -6.52
C VAL A 71 19.15 -10.03 -5.93
N GLU A 72 18.45 -9.59 -4.89
CA GLU A 72 18.72 -8.32 -4.21
C GLU A 72 18.52 -8.42 -2.69
N ASN A 73 19.21 -7.58 -1.93
CA ASN A 73 18.99 -7.46 -0.49
C ASN A 73 17.80 -6.56 -0.19
N VAL A 74 16.97 -7.00 0.76
CA VAL A 74 15.82 -6.24 1.26
C VAL A 74 15.78 -6.26 2.78
N LEU A 75 15.24 -5.20 3.37
CA LEU A 75 14.83 -5.20 4.77
C LEU A 75 13.38 -5.68 4.83
N ILE A 76 13.11 -6.71 5.63
CA ILE A 76 11.79 -7.36 5.71
C ILE A 76 11.32 -7.52 7.16
N THR A 77 10.00 -7.46 7.38
CA THR A 77 9.36 -7.79 8.65
C THR A 77 7.96 -8.39 8.46
N ALA A 78 7.60 -9.34 9.32
CA ALA A 78 6.27 -9.95 9.38
C ALA A 78 5.31 -9.21 10.34
N THR A 79 5.83 -8.31 11.18
CA THR A 79 5.06 -7.56 12.19
C THR A 79 5.32 -6.07 12.09
N PRO A 80 5.07 -5.43 10.93
CA PRO A 80 5.35 -4.01 10.76
C PRO A 80 4.35 -3.17 11.58
N LYS A 81 4.78 -1.98 12.00
CA LYS A 81 3.89 -0.94 12.54
C LYS A 81 3.86 0.22 11.56
N LEU A 82 2.67 0.65 11.19
CA LEU A 82 2.48 1.60 10.10
C LEU A 82 1.37 2.60 10.40
N VAL A 83 1.63 3.83 10.01
CA VAL A 83 0.63 4.89 9.88
C VAL A 83 0.23 5.00 8.41
N LEU A 84 -1.08 4.99 8.13
CA LEU A 84 -1.65 5.15 6.78
C LEU A 84 -2.11 6.58 6.55
N VAL A 85 -1.29 7.38 5.87
CA VAL A 85 -1.56 8.80 5.59
C VAL A 85 -2.59 8.97 4.49
N ARG A 86 -2.42 8.23 3.37
CA ARG A 86 -3.35 8.25 2.23
C ARG A 86 -3.64 6.84 1.77
N ARG A 87 -4.86 6.65 1.28
CA ARG A 87 -5.33 5.41 0.67
C ARG A 87 -5.96 5.74 -0.69
N GLY A 88 -5.45 5.10 -1.73
CA GLY A 88 -6.01 5.17 -3.08
C GLY A 88 -7.27 4.31 -3.24
N PRO A 89 -8.00 4.46 -4.35
CA PRO A 89 -9.15 3.61 -4.64
C PRO A 89 -8.71 2.17 -4.95
N LEU A 90 -9.59 1.21 -4.68
CA LEU A 90 -9.43 -0.16 -5.17
C LEU A 90 -9.45 -0.14 -6.70
N SER A 91 -8.30 -0.42 -7.28
CA SER A 91 -8.03 -0.31 -8.72
C SER A 91 -7.88 -1.68 -9.35
N VAL A 92 -8.07 -1.73 -10.67
CA VAL A 92 -7.91 -2.94 -11.48
C VAL A 92 -6.80 -2.72 -12.50
N LYS A 93 -5.93 -3.70 -12.65
CA LYS A 93 -5.01 -3.83 -13.77
C LYS A 93 -5.22 -5.15 -14.50
N ASP A 94 -4.90 -5.16 -15.78
CA ASP A 94 -4.79 -6.39 -16.56
C ASP A 94 -3.53 -7.15 -16.07
N ARG A 95 -3.66 -8.47 -15.83
CA ARG A 95 -2.57 -9.28 -15.26
C ARG A 95 -1.40 -9.43 -16.21
N GLU A 96 -1.69 -9.60 -17.50
CA GLU A 96 -0.69 -9.90 -18.51
C GLU A 96 0.11 -8.65 -18.88
N THR A 97 -0.58 -7.52 -19.06
CA THR A 97 0.06 -6.28 -19.49
C THR A 97 0.51 -5.38 -18.33
N GLY A 98 0.02 -5.64 -17.11
CA GLY A 98 0.23 -4.79 -15.94
C GLY A 98 -0.46 -3.41 -16.00
N VAL A 99 -1.16 -3.09 -17.10
CA VAL A 99 -1.76 -1.78 -17.35
C VAL A 99 -2.95 -1.53 -16.41
N LYS A 100 -2.93 -0.42 -15.69
CA LYS A 100 -4.07 0.05 -14.89
C LYS A 100 -5.24 0.43 -15.80
N LEU A 101 -6.40 -0.20 -15.59
CA LEU A 101 -7.61 0.03 -16.39
C LEU A 101 -8.52 1.11 -15.78
N GLY A 102 -8.49 1.25 -14.47
CA GLY A 102 -9.30 2.20 -13.71
C GLY A 102 -9.62 1.68 -12.31
N THR A 103 -10.71 2.16 -11.73
CA THR A 103 -11.20 1.65 -10.44
C THR A 103 -11.98 0.34 -10.63
N LEU A 104 -12.07 -0.49 -9.58
CA LEU A 104 -12.91 -1.70 -9.60
C LEU A 104 -14.38 -1.36 -9.84
N LYS A 105 -14.85 -0.21 -9.31
CA LYS A 105 -16.22 0.25 -9.52
C LYS A 105 -16.53 0.50 -11.01
N GLU A 106 -15.58 1.10 -11.73
CA GLU A 106 -15.73 1.36 -13.18
C GLU A 106 -15.66 0.10 -14.04
N ASN A 107 -14.96 -0.94 -13.57
CA ASN A 107 -14.68 -2.15 -14.33
C ASN A 107 -15.33 -3.41 -13.72
N TYR A 108 -16.38 -3.23 -12.92
CA TYR A 108 -16.94 -4.30 -12.08
C TYR A 108 -17.49 -5.48 -12.90
N ASP A 109 -18.27 -5.19 -13.95
CA ASP A 109 -18.86 -6.24 -14.79
C ASP A 109 -17.79 -7.01 -15.57
N ALA A 110 -16.79 -6.30 -16.12
CA ALA A 110 -15.65 -6.92 -16.79
C ALA A 110 -14.86 -7.79 -15.82
N PHE A 111 -14.61 -7.30 -14.60
CA PHE A 111 -13.93 -8.05 -13.55
C PHE A 111 -14.68 -9.34 -13.18
N LEU A 112 -16.01 -9.28 -13.06
CA LEU A 112 -16.81 -10.46 -12.75
C LEU A 112 -16.86 -11.48 -13.89
N ALA A 113 -16.86 -11.01 -15.13
CA ALA A 113 -16.88 -11.87 -16.32
C ALA A 113 -15.56 -12.67 -16.48
N ASP A 114 -14.42 -12.08 -16.10
CA ASP A 114 -13.11 -12.73 -16.22
C ASP A 114 -12.17 -12.36 -15.06
N LYS A 115 -12.44 -12.93 -13.87
CA LYS A 115 -11.66 -12.66 -12.66
C LYS A 115 -10.17 -13.04 -12.77
N LEU A 116 -9.85 -14.02 -13.62
CA LEU A 116 -8.48 -14.51 -13.76
C LEU A 116 -7.63 -13.55 -14.58
N ARG A 117 -8.20 -12.89 -15.59
CA ARG A 117 -7.50 -11.87 -16.38
C ARG A 117 -7.07 -10.65 -15.56
N PHE A 118 -7.81 -10.29 -14.52
CA PHE A 118 -7.60 -9.03 -13.79
C PHE A 118 -6.90 -9.23 -12.44
N LYS A 119 -6.13 -8.22 -12.01
CA LYS A 119 -5.56 -8.13 -10.65
C LYS A 119 -6.04 -6.84 -9.99
N THR A 120 -6.64 -6.98 -8.82
CA THR A 120 -7.00 -5.83 -8.00
C THR A 120 -5.81 -5.36 -7.17
N PHE A 121 -5.67 -4.06 -6.99
CA PHE A 121 -4.66 -3.49 -6.12
C PHE A 121 -5.14 -2.20 -5.45
N THR A 122 -4.55 -1.87 -4.31
CA THR A 122 -4.72 -0.59 -3.61
C THR A 122 -3.35 -0.01 -3.31
N ARG A 123 -3.19 1.30 -3.53
CA ARG A 123 -2.00 2.04 -3.13
C ARG A 123 -2.24 2.75 -1.81
N TYR A 124 -1.25 2.71 -0.95
CA TYR A 124 -1.23 3.39 0.34
C TYR A 124 0.00 4.28 0.39
N LEU A 125 -0.09 5.38 1.13
CA LEU A 125 1.02 6.22 1.50
C LEU A 125 1.23 6.05 3.00
N VAL A 126 2.39 5.54 3.40
CA VAL A 126 2.62 5.05 4.77
C VAL A 126 3.88 5.62 5.40
N PHE A 127 3.86 5.72 6.73
CA PHE A 127 5.08 5.80 7.54
C PHE A 127 5.26 4.51 8.33
N LEU A 128 6.48 4.00 8.36
CA LEU A 128 6.89 2.90 9.23
C LEU A 128 7.22 3.46 10.61
N VAL A 129 6.73 2.80 11.64
CA VAL A 129 6.76 3.26 13.03
C VAL A 129 7.61 2.29 13.85
N GLY A 130 8.54 2.79 14.65
CA GLY A 130 9.30 1.98 15.59
C GLY A 130 8.53 1.70 16.88
N GLU A 131 9.07 0.83 17.72
CA GLU A 131 8.49 0.50 19.04
C GLU A 131 8.23 1.73 19.93
N ASN A 132 9.06 2.76 19.81
CA ASN A 132 8.95 4.03 20.53
C ASN A 132 7.92 5.01 19.94
N LYS A 133 7.12 4.60 18.94
CA LYS A 133 6.17 5.42 18.18
C LYS A 133 6.83 6.56 17.38
N LYS A 134 8.13 6.48 17.13
CA LYS A 134 8.85 7.38 16.21
C LYS A 134 8.83 6.82 14.81
N PHE A 135 8.81 7.69 13.81
CA PHE A 135 8.96 7.24 12.43
C PHE A 135 10.38 6.78 12.17
N LEU A 136 10.49 5.66 11.46
CA LEU A 136 11.76 5.07 11.09
C LEU A 136 12.37 5.76 9.85
N HIS A 137 11.67 6.72 9.23
CA HIS A 137 12.11 7.45 8.04
C HIS A 137 11.40 8.82 7.95
N LYS A 138 11.92 9.74 7.13
CA LYS A 138 11.47 11.15 7.11
C LYS A 138 10.38 11.45 6.08
N THR A 139 10.33 10.72 4.99
CA THR A 139 9.36 10.92 3.90
C THR A 139 8.50 9.67 3.74
N PRO A 140 7.21 9.78 3.38
CA PRO A 140 6.34 8.63 3.35
C PRO A 140 6.69 7.68 2.19
N LEU A 141 6.43 6.39 2.39
CA LEU A 141 6.62 5.35 1.39
C LEU A 141 5.30 5.03 0.67
N GLN A 142 5.37 4.74 -0.62
CA GLN A 142 4.26 4.12 -1.33
C GLN A 142 4.24 2.62 -1.02
N LEU A 143 3.09 2.11 -0.60
CA LEU A 143 2.84 0.67 -0.46
C LEU A 143 1.75 0.25 -1.45
N THR A 144 2.08 -0.63 -2.40
CA THR A 144 1.09 -1.20 -3.31
C THR A 144 0.79 -2.64 -2.90
N LEU A 145 -0.46 -2.89 -2.53
CA LEU A 145 -0.90 -4.24 -2.18
C LEU A 145 -1.88 -4.74 -3.23
N SER A 146 -1.69 -5.99 -3.67
CA SER A 146 -2.48 -6.60 -4.72
C SER A 146 -2.93 -8.00 -4.35
N GLY A 147 -3.95 -8.50 -5.04
CA GLY A 147 -4.45 -9.86 -4.86
C GLY A 147 -4.88 -10.17 -3.42
N ALA A 148 -4.57 -11.38 -2.96
CA ALA A 148 -4.99 -11.89 -1.66
C ALA A 148 -4.37 -11.12 -0.49
N ALA A 149 -3.07 -10.77 -0.57
CA ALA A 149 -2.37 -9.97 0.44
C ALA A 149 -3.02 -8.59 0.61
N GLY A 150 -3.38 -7.92 -0.50
CA GLY A 150 -4.09 -6.64 -0.44
C GLY A 150 -5.52 -6.76 0.09
N ALA A 151 -6.20 -7.86 -0.21
CA ALA A 151 -7.55 -8.10 0.29
C ALA A 151 -7.57 -8.32 1.81
N SER A 152 -6.68 -9.17 2.35
CA SER A 152 -6.58 -9.41 3.80
C SER A 152 -6.14 -8.15 4.55
N PHE A 153 -5.11 -7.46 4.06
CA PHE A 153 -4.66 -6.19 4.64
C PHE A 153 -5.76 -5.13 4.65
N SER A 154 -6.46 -4.93 3.53
CA SER A 154 -7.54 -3.93 3.47
C SER A 154 -8.67 -4.26 4.42
N LYS A 155 -9.03 -5.54 4.56
CA LYS A 155 -10.09 -5.97 5.47
C LYS A 155 -9.69 -5.75 6.93
N ALA A 156 -8.47 -6.12 7.29
CA ALA A 156 -7.93 -5.91 8.63
C ALA A 156 -7.85 -4.40 8.99
N TYR A 157 -7.41 -3.57 8.04
CA TYR A 157 -7.32 -2.13 8.26
C TYR A 157 -8.70 -1.47 8.44
N CYS A 158 -9.62 -1.69 7.48
CA CYS A 158 -10.97 -1.16 7.56
C CYS A 158 -11.88 -1.77 6.50
N GLU A 159 -12.96 -2.42 6.96
CA GLU A 159 -14.09 -2.79 6.12
C GLU A 159 -15.13 -1.65 6.16
N TYR A 160 -15.68 -1.32 5.00
CA TYR A 160 -16.71 -0.29 4.88
C TYR A 160 -18.06 -0.91 4.57
N GLN A 161 -19.07 -0.56 5.34
CA GLN A 161 -20.47 -0.88 5.06
C GLN A 161 -21.24 0.42 4.91
N GLN A 162 -21.93 0.60 3.76
CA GLN A 162 -22.68 1.82 3.44
C GLN A 162 -21.85 3.12 3.59
N GLY A 163 -20.55 3.07 3.23
CA GLY A 163 -19.65 4.22 3.29
C GLY A 163 -19.11 4.57 4.68
N LYS A 164 -19.37 3.74 5.70
CA LYS A 164 -18.85 3.92 7.06
C LYS A 164 -17.97 2.74 7.48
N PRO A 165 -16.90 2.97 8.28
CA PRO A 165 -16.15 1.88 8.90
C PRO A 165 -17.09 0.98 9.72
N SER A 166 -17.18 -0.31 9.36
CA SER A 166 -18.00 -1.29 10.09
C SER A 166 -17.14 -2.14 11.03
N THR A 167 -16.02 -2.64 10.53
CA THR A 167 -15.08 -3.52 11.22
C THR A 167 -13.63 -3.18 10.84
N GLY A 168 -12.67 -3.79 11.54
CA GLY A 168 -11.24 -3.56 11.34
C GLY A 168 -10.66 -2.49 12.27
N PHE A 169 -9.35 -2.29 12.14
CA PHE A 169 -8.54 -1.42 13.00
C PHE A 169 -9.14 -0.02 13.17
N ILE A 170 -9.58 0.63 12.09
CA ILE A 170 -10.14 1.99 12.17
C ILE A 170 -11.43 2.05 12.99
N ALA A 171 -12.33 1.09 12.84
CA ALA A 171 -13.57 1.04 13.60
C ALA A 171 -13.30 0.81 15.09
N GLU A 172 -12.33 -0.04 15.41
CA GLU A 172 -11.91 -0.28 16.80
C GLU A 172 -11.21 0.93 17.40
N LEU A 173 -10.33 1.60 16.65
CA LEU A 173 -9.61 2.80 17.08
C LEU A 173 -10.57 3.93 17.48
N GLU A 174 -11.61 4.18 16.68
CA GLU A 174 -12.62 5.19 17.01
C GLU A 174 -13.40 4.85 18.28
N LYS A 175 -13.79 3.59 18.45
CA LYS A 175 -14.52 3.12 19.64
C LYS A 175 -13.64 3.21 20.88
N ALA A 176 -12.37 2.78 20.79
CA ALA A 176 -11.39 2.88 21.85
C ALA A 176 -11.14 4.34 22.24
N TYR A 177 -11.03 5.25 21.26
CA TYR A 177 -10.88 6.68 21.50
C TYR A 177 -12.09 7.29 22.21
N ALA A 178 -13.30 6.98 21.77
CA ALA A 178 -14.53 7.45 22.42
C ALA A 178 -14.63 6.96 23.87
N GLY A 179 -14.34 5.67 24.10
CA GLY A 179 -14.31 5.06 25.43
C GLY A 179 -13.23 5.66 26.34
N TYR A 180 -12.02 5.88 25.83
CA TYR A 180 -10.92 6.54 26.55
C TYR A 180 -11.28 7.97 26.97
N ARG A 181 -12.01 8.69 26.11
CA ARG A 181 -12.51 10.05 26.41
C ARG A 181 -13.78 10.06 27.26
N GLN A 182 -14.37 8.90 27.54
CA GLN A 182 -15.68 8.76 28.21
C GLN A 182 -16.77 9.58 27.50
N GLN A 183 -16.75 9.59 26.17
CA GLN A 183 -17.67 10.34 25.33
C GLN A 183 -18.49 9.39 24.43
N PRO A 184 -19.69 9.81 23.99
CA PRO A 184 -20.41 9.10 22.95
C PRO A 184 -19.55 8.93 21.69
N TRP A 185 -19.70 7.80 21.01
CA TRP A 185 -18.98 7.55 19.77
C TRP A 185 -19.44 8.54 18.68
N ILE A 186 -18.46 9.21 18.08
CA ILE A 186 -18.63 10.14 16.95
C ILE A 186 -17.62 9.72 15.87
N PRO A 187 -18.07 9.47 14.61
CA PRO A 187 -17.18 9.14 13.51
C PRO A 187 -16.06 10.16 13.35
N LYS A 188 -14.85 9.69 13.05
CA LYS A 188 -13.67 10.54 12.88
C LYS A 188 -13.31 10.72 11.41
N GLY A 189 -12.64 11.83 11.12
CA GLY A 189 -12.20 12.16 9.78
C GLY A 189 -10.91 11.41 9.37
N PRO A 190 -10.56 11.39 8.08
CA PRO A 190 -9.41 10.63 7.59
C PRO A 190 -8.06 11.08 8.20
N LEU A 191 -7.92 12.35 8.58
CA LEU A 191 -6.70 12.82 9.27
C LEU A 191 -6.54 12.18 10.65
N PHE A 192 -7.63 11.94 11.39
CA PHE A 192 -7.57 11.20 12.64
C PHE A 192 -7.18 9.74 12.40
N HIS A 193 -7.74 9.11 11.37
CA HIS A 193 -7.37 7.73 10.99
C HIS A 193 -5.88 7.63 10.64
N ALA A 194 -5.33 8.66 9.99
CA ALA A 194 -3.91 8.77 9.70
C ALA A 194 -3.01 8.92 10.95
N HIS A 195 -3.56 9.08 12.16
CA HIS A 195 -2.77 9.02 13.40
C HIS A 195 -2.79 7.64 14.06
N GLY A 196 -3.60 6.71 13.55
CA GLY A 196 -3.64 5.34 14.03
C GLY A 196 -2.41 4.54 13.60
N ILE A 197 -1.75 3.89 14.56
CA ILE A 197 -0.64 2.97 14.31
C ILE A 197 -1.24 1.58 14.07
N PHE A 198 -1.42 1.22 12.81
CA PHE A 198 -1.85 -0.11 12.41
C PHE A 198 -0.69 -1.09 12.57
N SER A 199 -0.90 -2.19 13.30
CA SER A 199 0.13 -3.20 13.57
C SER A 199 -0.33 -4.57 13.09
N PRO A 200 -0.34 -4.83 11.78
CA PRO A 200 -0.74 -6.12 11.22
C PRO A 200 0.22 -7.23 11.61
N ILE A 201 -0.32 -8.44 11.77
CA ILE A 201 0.41 -9.69 11.92
C ILE A 201 0.32 -10.41 10.58
N ILE A 202 1.47 -10.60 9.94
CA ILE A 202 1.56 -11.21 8.62
C ILE A 202 2.04 -12.64 8.79
N GLU A 203 1.26 -13.58 8.25
CA GLU A 203 1.61 -14.99 8.23
C GLU A 203 1.47 -15.57 6.82
N CYS A 204 2.04 -16.75 6.65
CA CYS A 204 1.96 -17.53 5.43
C CYS A 204 0.61 -18.29 5.38
N GLU A 205 -0.20 -18.02 4.37
CA GLU A 205 -1.44 -18.76 4.10
C GLU A 205 -1.49 -19.23 2.64
N GLU A 206 -2.07 -20.40 2.39
CA GLU A 206 -2.45 -20.82 1.04
C GLU A 206 -3.75 -20.12 0.64
N ARG A 207 -3.72 -19.33 -0.43
CA ARG A 207 -4.91 -18.68 -0.98
C ARG A 207 -4.95 -18.77 -2.50
N GLY A 208 -6.15 -18.92 -3.04
CA GLY A 208 -6.37 -18.93 -4.48
C GLY A 208 -7.66 -19.60 -4.89
N ILE A 209 -7.77 -19.86 -6.19
CA ILE A 209 -8.92 -20.55 -6.78
C ILE A 209 -8.36 -21.69 -7.65
N ALA A 210 -8.78 -22.93 -7.35
CA ALA A 210 -8.38 -24.13 -8.06
C ALA A 210 -6.85 -24.26 -8.20
N THR A 211 -6.34 -24.39 -9.43
CA THR A 211 -4.91 -24.58 -9.73
C THR A 211 -4.04 -23.36 -9.46
N ASN A 212 -4.63 -22.18 -9.17
CA ASN A 212 -3.91 -20.95 -8.83
C ASN A 212 -3.89 -20.71 -7.31
N THR A 213 -3.76 -21.78 -6.51
CA THR A 213 -3.56 -21.68 -5.06
C THR A 213 -2.07 -21.52 -4.79
N VAL A 214 -1.70 -20.43 -4.12
CA VAL A 214 -0.32 -20.03 -3.89
C VAL A 214 -0.12 -19.60 -2.45
N LEU A 215 1.11 -19.68 -1.95
CA LEU A 215 1.48 -19.14 -0.66
C LEU A 215 1.45 -17.61 -0.73
N VAL A 216 0.76 -16.98 0.21
CA VAL A 216 0.64 -15.53 0.28
C VAL A 216 0.97 -15.01 1.66
N ALA A 217 1.59 -13.83 1.69
CA ALA A 217 1.78 -13.07 2.91
C ALA A 217 0.46 -12.40 3.28
N SER A 218 -0.28 -13.02 4.20
CA SER A 218 -1.63 -12.64 4.56
C SER A 218 -1.64 -11.90 5.88
N THR A 219 -2.39 -10.79 5.97
CA THR A 219 -2.71 -10.19 7.27
C THR A 219 -3.76 -11.06 7.96
N VAL A 220 -3.31 -11.90 8.90
CA VAL A 220 -4.17 -12.85 9.62
C VAL A 220 -4.85 -12.20 10.82
N ASP A 221 -4.17 -11.23 11.44
CA ASP A 221 -4.66 -10.48 12.58
C ASP A 221 -3.94 -9.11 12.66
N TYR A 222 -4.27 -8.31 13.66
CA TYR A 222 -3.56 -7.08 13.99
C TYR A 222 -3.64 -6.81 15.49
N LYS A 223 -2.73 -5.98 16.00
CA LYS A 223 -2.82 -5.57 17.40
C LYS A 223 -4.02 -4.64 17.61
N HIS A 224 -4.95 -5.07 18.46
CA HIS A 224 -6.23 -4.40 18.67
C HIS A 224 -6.13 -3.19 19.61
N PRO A 225 -6.54 -1.98 19.17
CA PRO A 225 -6.69 -0.85 20.07
C PRO A 225 -7.89 -1.05 21.01
N THR A 226 -7.65 -0.96 22.31
CA THR A 226 -8.68 -0.98 23.36
C THR A 226 -8.63 0.32 24.15
N ILE A 227 -9.60 0.54 25.05
CA ILE A 227 -9.56 1.70 25.95
C ILE A 227 -8.25 1.74 26.76
N ALA A 228 -7.76 0.58 27.20
CA ALA A 228 -6.53 0.47 28.00
C ALA A 228 -5.25 0.61 27.18
N THR A 229 -5.29 0.25 25.90
CA THR A 229 -4.10 0.20 25.01
C THR A 229 -4.07 1.31 23.96
N LEU A 230 -5.06 2.20 23.92
CA LEU A 230 -5.21 3.22 22.89
C LEU A 230 -3.94 4.05 22.65
N THR A 231 -3.27 4.47 23.73
CA THR A 231 -2.07 5.33 23.66
C THR A 231 -0.85 4.65 23.04
N GLN A 232 -0.89 3.33 22.86
CA GLN A 232 0.12 2.54 22.15
C GLN A 232 -0.13 2.56 20.64
N TYR A 233 -1.38 2.75 20.20
CA TYR A 233 -1.81 2.65 18.80
C TYR A 233 -2.23 3.99 18.20
N LEU A 234 -1.88 5.11 18.84
CA LEU A 234 -2.22 6.44 18.39
C LEU A 234 -1.01 7.37 18.54
N ILE A 235 -0.69 8.09 17.46
CA ILE A 235 0.27 9.19 17.48
C ILE A 235 -0.36 10.38 18.20
N ALA A 236 0.37 10.94 19.18
CA ALA A 236 -0.10 12.08 19.96
C ALA A 236 -0.16 13.35 19.08
N SER A 237 -1.24 14.12 19.18
CA SER A 237 -1.50 15.28 18.30
C SER A 237 -0.51 16.44 18.44
N ASP A 238 0.26 16.47 19.52
CA ASP A 238 1.27 17.47 19.84
C ASP A 238 2.71 16.97 19.58
N SER A 239 2.86 15.78 18.99
CA SER A 239 4.16 15.20 18.63
C SER A 239 4.70 15.72 17.29
N GLU A 240 6.01 15.61 17.09
CA GLU A 240 6.66 15.85 15.81
C GLU A 240 6.10 14.93 14.71
N GLU A 241 5.78 13.67 15.05
CA GLU A 241 5.19 12.70 14.15
C GLU A 241 3.81 13.17 13.64
N SER A 242 3.00 13.82 14.49
CA SER A 242 1.71 14.39 14.08
C SER A 242 1.87 15.53 13.09
N ALA A 243 2.90 16.36 13.25
CA ALA A 243 3.23 17.41 12.29
C ALA A 243 3.62 16.81 10.93
N MET A 244 4.45 15.76 10.92
CA MET A 244 4.82 15.03 9.71
C MET A 244 3.62 14.37 9.02
N ILE A 245 2.72 13.73 9.78
CA ILE A 245 1.47 13.16 9.26
C ILE A 245 0.63 14.24 8.59
N SER A 246 0.41 15.36 9.29
CA SER A 246 -0.46 16.43 8.81
C SER A 246 0.10 17.09 7.56
N GLN A 247 1.42 17.33 7.51
CA GLN A 247 2.10 17.85 6.32
C GLN A 247 1.96 16.89 5.14
N ALA A 248 2.32 15.62 5.32
CA ALA A 248 2.22 14.62 4.27
C ALA A 248 0.77 14.40 3.83
N PHE A 249 -0.19 14.45 4.76
CA PHE A 249 -1.60 14.35 4.43
C PHE A 249 -1.98 15.46 3.44
N GLU A 250 -1.69 16.72 3.73
CA GLU A 250 -2.03 17.83 2.84
C GLU A 250 -1.23 17.84 1.53
N GLU A 251 0.08 17.59 1.59
CA GLU A 251 0.97 17.54 0.40
C GLU A 251 0.49 16.49 -0.61
N TYR A 252 0.08 15.33 -0.11
CA TYR A 252 -0.34 14.19 -0.93
C TYR A 252 -1.87 14.05 -1.03
N LYS A 253 -2.63 15.14 -0.93
CA LYS A 253 -4.12 15.12 -1.04
C LYS A 253 -4.65 14.55 -2.36
N ASP A 254 -3.82 14.57 -3.40
CA ASP A 254 -4.14 14.05 -4.74
C ASP A 254 -3.52 12.69 -5.04
N PHE A 255 -2.90 12.06 -4.03
CA PHE A 255 -2.30 10.73 -4.15
C PHE A 255 -3.28 9.70 -4.70
N ALA A 256 -2.80 8.93 -5.69
CA ALA A 256 -3.53 7.86 -6.38
C ALA A 256 -4.87 8.29 -7.02
N LYS A 257 -5.16 9.59 -7.16
CA LYS A 257 -6.27 10.08 -7.97
C LYS A 257 -5.91 9.91 -9.44
N THR A 258 -6.83 9.33 -10.21
CA THR A 258 -6.69 9.26 -11.66
C THR A 258 -6.94 10.67 -12.22
N PRO A 259 -6.04 11.25 -13.05
CA PRO A 259 -6.38 12.45 -13.81
C PRO A 259 -7.59 12.15 -14.71
N PRO A 260 -8.42 13.15 -15.03
CA PRO A 260 -9.57 12.95 -15.92
C PRO A 260 -9.08 12.37 -17.25
N LYS A 261 -9.61 11.19 -17.64
CA LYS A 261 -9.27 10.53 -18.90
C LYS A 261 -9.59 11.48 -20.05
N ALA A 262 -8.58 11.85 -20.85
CA ALA A 262 -8.83 12.26 -22.23
C ALA A 262 -9.41 11.04 -22.95
N GLU A 263 -10.55 11.21 -23.62
CA GLU A 263 -11.27 10.15 -24.33
C GLU A 263 -10.33 9.42 -25.29
N THR A 264 -9.90 8.22 -24.89
CA THR A 264 -9.20 7.29 -25.79
C THR A 264 -10.11 6.11 -26.05
N GLN A 265 -10.24 5.80 -27.33
CA GLN A 265 -11.23 4.91 -27.92
C GLN A 265 -11.24 3.52 -27.27
N LYS A 266 -12.46 3.01 -27.04
CA LYS A 266 -12.73 1.64 -26.60
C LYS A 266 -12.07 0.66 -27.59
N VAL A 267 -11.07 -0.09 -27.14
CA VAL A 267 -10.53 -1.22 -27.91
C VAL A 267 -11.50 -2.40 -27.77
N ALA A 268 -11.88 -2.98 -28.90
CA ALA A 268 -12.83 -4.08 -29.00
C ALA A 268 -12.31 -5.36 -28.31
N MET A 269 -13.20 -6.06 -27.61
CA MET A 269 -12.90 -7.33 -26.94
C MET A 269 -12.85 -8.48 -27.95
N ALA A 270 -11.70 -9.13 -28.06
CA ALA A 270 -11.58 -10.45 -28.68
C ALA A 270 -11.91 -11.55 -27.67
N SER A 271 -12.75 -12.50 -28.06
CA SER A 271 -13.04 -13.72 -27.31
C SER A 271 -11.86 -14.66 -27.35
N VAL A 272 -11.30 -15.06 -26.20
CA VAL A 272 -10.31 -16.15 -26.15
C VAL A 272 -10.61 -17.07 -24.97
N SER A 273 -10.84 -18.35 -25.29
CA SER A 273 -10.78 -19.47 -24.36
C SER A 273 -9.33 -19.67 -23.93
N SER A 274 -8.99 -19.53 -22.65
CA SER A 274 -7.70 -19.98 -22.14
C SER A 274 -7.72 -20.31 -20.66
N SER A 275 -7.08 -21.42 -20.29
CA SER A 275 -6.77 -21.81 -18.93
C SER A 275 -5.56 -21.01 -18.45
N TYR A 276 -5.80 -19.89 -17.74
CA TYR A 276 -4.74 -19.04 -17.24
C TYR A 276 -4.02 -19.68 -16.02
N ILE A 277 -2.74 -19.99 -16.20
CA ILE A 277 -1.80 -20.29 -15.11
C ILE A 277 -0.82 -19.12 -15.08
N TYR A 278 -0.80 -18.37 -13.98
CA TYR A 278 0.11 -17.23 -13.80
C TYR A 278 1.18 -17.59 -12.76
N PRO A 279 2.47 -17.35 -13.04
CA PRO A 279 3.52 -17.54 -12.04
C PRO A 279 3.39 -16.53 -10.89
N ASP A 280 3.96 -16.88 -9.73
CA ASP A 280 4.05 -15.97 -8.59
C ASP A 280 4.97 -14.80 -8.93
N GLU A 281 4.37 -13.64 -9.18
CA GLU A 281 5.11 -12.40 -9.42
C GLU A 281 5.31 -11.63 -8.11
N ASP A 282 6.51 -11.75 -7.54
CA ASP A 282 7.06 -10.70 -6.67
C ASP A 282 7.88 -9.76 -7.56
N ASP A 283 7.28 -8.65 -7.97
CA ASP A 283 7.84 -7.83 -9.04
C ASP A 283 8.23 -6.43 -8.55
N PHE A 284 9.55 -6.18 -8.50
CA PHE A 284 10.10 -4.83 -8.34
C PHE A 284 10.46 -4.19 -9.70
N GLY A 285 9.96 -4.74 -10.81
CA GLY A 285 10.32 -4.30 -12.16
C GLY A 285 10.18 -2.80 -12.43
N TYR A 286 9.21 -2.09 -11.82
CA TYR A 286 9.03 -0.63 -11.92
C TYR A 286 8.11 -0.10 -10.80
N PRO A 287 8.18 1.19 -10.39
CA PRO A 287 7.09 1.80 -9.63
C PRO A 287 5.79 1.64 -10.43
N PRO A 288 4.74 1.00 -9.89
CA PRO A 288 3.51 0.83 -10.66
C PRO A 288 2.87 2.21 -10.79
N TYR A 289 2.96 2.84 -11.96
CA TYR A 289 2.25 4.08 -12.30
C TYR A 289 0.74 3.85 -12.40
#